data_AF-A0A1H8Y5Z0-F1
#
_entry.id   AF-A0A1H8Y5Z0-F1
#
_cell.length_a   1.000
_cell.length_b   1.000
_cell.length_c   1.000
_cell.angle_alpha   90.00
_cell.angle_beta   90.00
_cell.angle_gamma   90.00
#
_symmetry.space_group_name_H-M   'P 1'
#
loop_
_entity.id
_entity.type
_entity.pdbx_description
1 polymer ?
#
loop_
_entity_poly.entity_id
_entity_poly.type
_entity_poly.pdbx_seq_one_letter_code
_entity_poly.pdbx_strand_id
1 'polypeptide(L)'
;MLKERAPQQMKFEWVCIDQLVPEDHLLRKIEKYIDFSFIYEKTKPYYCQDNGRPPVNPVILFKMIFIGYLYGIRSERQLEKEIQANNAYRWFLGLGLTDPVPDHTTISVNRHSRFKGTTIFQEIFDEIVEQAMRHRMVGGRVLFSDSTHLKANANKKKWEKQMVFPSTQAYLEQLGSAINQDREEHGKKP
;
A
#
# COMPACT_ATOMS: atom_id res chain seq x y z
N MET A 1 26.41 -40.83 10.03
CA MET A 1 25.96 -41.62 8.86
C MET A 1 25.27 -40.69 7.88
N LEU A 2 25.78 -40.59 6.66
CA LEU A 2 25.17 -39.78 5.60
C LEU A 2 23.98 -40.58 5.04
N LYS A 3 22.76 -40.07 5.16
CA LYS A 3 21.58 -40.69 4.55
C LYS A 3 21.43 -40.17 3.13
N GLU A 4 21.62 -41.04 2.15
CA GLU A 4 21.28 -40.74 0.76
C GLU A 4 19.76 -40.61 0.62
N ARG A 5 19.32 -39.57 -0.10
CA ARG A 5 17.91 -39.22 -0.22
C ARG A 5 17.33 -39.95 -1.44
N ALA A 6 16.33 -40.80 -1.23
CA ALA A 6 15.61 -41.47 -2.31
C ALA A 6 14.87 -40.44 -3.19
N PRO A 7 14.67 -40.71 -4.49
CA PRO A 7 13.99 -39.78 -5.40
C PRO A 7 12.53 -39.56 -4.95
N GLN A 8 12.20 -38.32 -4.58
CA GLN A 8 10.89 -37.92 -4.04
C GLN A 8 9.89 -37.45 -5.12
N GLN A 9 10.22 -37.60 -6.40
CA GLN A 9 9.59 -36.88 -7.52
C GLN A 9 8.10 -37.22 -7.77
N MET A 10 7.56 -38.31 -7.19
CA MET A 10 6.16 -38.71 -7.35
C MET A 10 5.45 -39.05 -6.03
N LYS A 11 5.81 -38.37 -4.94
CA LYS A 11 5.14 -38.55 -3.66
C LYS A 11 3.89 -37.66 -3.59
N PHE A 12 2.74 -38.25 -3.34
CA PHE A 12 1.53 -37.49 -2.99
C PHE A 12 1.59 -37.09 -1.51
N GLU A 13 1.40 -35.80 -1.25
CA GLU A 13 1.40 -35.25 0.10
C GLU A 13 0.06 -34.55 0.34
N TRP A 14 -0.57 -34.87 1.49
CA TRP A 14 -1.75 -34.18 1.97
C TRP A 14 -1.27 -33.04 2.87
N VAL A 15 -1.55 -31.81 2.47
CA VAL A 15 -0.95 -30.62 3.10
C VAL A 15 -2.05 -29.67 3.56
N CYS A 16 -1.95 -29.22 4.80
CA CYS A 16 -2.74 -28.10 5.32
C CYS A 16 -1.99 -26.80 5.01
N ILE A 17 -2.61 -25.89 4.26
CA ILE A 17 -1.98 -24.62 3.86
C ILE A 17 -1.64 -23.76 5.08
N ASP A 18 -2.46 -23.81 6.12
CA ASP A 18 -2.20 -23.11 7.37
C ASP A 18 -0.87 -23.56 7.99
N GLN A 19 -0.57 -24.86 8.00
CA GLN A 19 0.69 -25.39 8.56
C GLN A 19 1.94 -25.02 7.73
N LEU A 20 1.78 -24.53 6.51
CA LEU A 20 2.91 -24.09 5.67
C LEU A 20 3.43 -22.69 6.03
N VAL A 21 2.65 -21.92 6.80
CA VAL A 21 3.01 -20.55 7.17
C VAL A 21 3.38 -20.50 8.65
N PRO A 22 4.62 -20.13 9.00
CA PRO A 22 5.05 -20.03 10.40
C PRO A 22 4.10 -19.18 11.24
N GLU A 23 3.85 -19.58 12.48
CA GLU A 23 2.89 -18.88 13.37
C GLU A 23 3.29 -17.42 13.63
N ASP A 24 4.58 -17.12 13.70
CA ASP A 24 5.13 -15.78 13.94
C ASP A 24 5.22 -14.91 12.66
N HIS A 25 4.74 -15.42 11.52
CA HIS A 25 4.82 -14.69 10.25
C HIS A 25 4.01 -13.38 10.30
N LEU A 26 4.56 -12.30 9.73
CA LEU A 26 3.95 -10.97 9.75
C LEU A 26 2.52 -10.96 9.22
N LEU A 27 2.27 -11.64 8.09
CA LEU A 27 0.93 -11.72 7.50
C LEU A 27 -0.11 -12.38 8.41
N ARG A 28 0.29 -13.32 9.30
CA ARG A 28 -0.63 -13.87 10.31
C ARG A 28 -1.02 -12.84 11.35
N LYS A 29 -0.04 -12.03 11.79
CA LYS A 29 -0.31 -10.92 12.71
C LYS A 29 -1.26 -9.92 12.05
N ILE A 30 -1.03 -9.56 10.80
CA ILE A 30 -1.90 -8.63 10.06
C ILE A 30 -3.32 -9.21 9.93
N GLU A 31 -3.47 -10.45 9.46
CA GLU A 31 -4.80 -11.09 9.32
C GLU A 31 -5.56 -11.17 10.65
N LYS A 32 -4.85 -11.31 11.78
CA LYS A 32 -5.45 -11.34 13.11
C LYS A 32 -6.02 -10.00 13.56
N TYR A 33 -5.41 -8.88 13.17
CA TYR A 33 -5.74 -7.55 13.68
C TYR A 33 -6.41 -6.64 12.67
N ILE A 34 -6.35 -6.96 11.38
CA ILE A 34 -6.98 -6.18 10.32
C ILE A 34 -8.06 -7.03 9.69
N ASP A 35 -9.31 -6.64 9.90
CA ASP A 35 -10.44 -7.19 9.16
C ASP A 35 -10.49 -6.52 7.78
N PHE A 36 -10.50 -7.32 6.72
CA PHE A 36 -10.59 -6.85 5.33
C PHE A 36 -12.02 -6.93 4.77
N SER A 37 -13.00 -7.40 5.54
CA SER A 37 -14.40 -7.56 5.11
C SER A 37 -15.05 -6.23 4.69
N PHE A 38 -14.63 -5.11 5.30
CA PHE A 38 -15.13 -3.77 4.98
C PHE A 38 -14.93 -3.38 3.50
N ILE A 39 -13.97 -4.01 2.81
CA ILE A 39 -13.69 -3.75 1.40
C ILE A 39 -14.91 -4.09 0.54
N TYR A 40 -15.71 -5.10 0.91
CA TYR A 40 -16.93 -5.42 0.16
C TYR A 40 -17.88 -4.23 0.13
N GLU A 41 -18.17 -3.63 1.30
CA GLU A 41 -19.08 -2.49 1.38
C GLU A 41 -18.53 -1.26 0.65
N LYS A 42 -17.24 -0.94 0.82
CA LYS A 42 -16.63 0.21 0.12
C LYS A 42 -16.58 0.00 -1.41
N THR A 43 -16.41 -1.24 -1.88
CA THR A 43 -16.28 -1.51 -3.32
C THR A 43 -17.61 -1.76 -4.02
N LYS A 44 -18.67 -2.15 -3.30
CA LYS A 44 -20.01 -2.47 -3.82
C LYS A 44 -20.55 -1.48 -4.86
N PRO A 45 -20.42 -0.13 -4.71
CA PRO A 45 -20.92 0.82 -5.71
C PRO A 45 -20.26 0.71 -7.09
N TYR A 46 -19.05 0.13 -7.17
CA TYR A 46 -18.28 -0.01 -8.40
C TYR A 46 -18.48 -1.37 -9.09
N TYR A 47 -19.41 -2.19 -8.58
CA TYR A 47 -19.69 -3.52 -9.08
C TYR A 47 -21.16 -3.62 -9.48
N CYS A 48 -21.42 -4.25 -10.63
CA CYS A 48 -22.76 -4.63 -11.03
C CYS A 48 -23.16 -5.90 -10.25
N GLN A 49 -24.39 -5.94 -9.73
CA GLN A 49 -24.88 -7.08 -8.95
C GLN A 49 -25.21 -8.28 -9.84
N ASP A 50 -25.82 -8.03 -11.00
CA ASP A 50 -26.52 -9.09 -11.75
C ASP A 50 -26.04 -9.28 -13.19
N ASN A 51 -25.03 -8.53 -13.66
CA ASN A 51 -24.62 -8.58 -15.07
C ASN A 51 -23.10 -8.56 -15.29
N GLY A 52 -22.67 -9.25 -16.36
CA GLY A 52 -21.30 -9.27 -16.85
C GLY A 52 -20.49 -10.49 -16.41
N ARG A 53 -19.18 -10.42 -16.70
CA ARG A 53 -18.23 -11.45 -16.31
C ARG A 53 -18.03 -11.41 -14.79
N PRO A 54 -18.10 -12.56 -14.08
CA PRO A 54 -17.78 -12.63 -12.66
C PRO A 54 -16.40 -12.02 -12.39
N PRO A 55 -16.31 -10.98 -11.56
CA PRO A 55 -15.05 -10.33 -11.28
C PRO A 55 -14.25 -11.13 -10.25
N VAL A 56 -12.94 -10.88 -10.20
CA VAL A 56 -12.10 -11.33 -9.08
C VAL A 56 -12.60 -10.67 -7.80
N ASN A 57 -12.57 -11.42 -6.70
CA ASN A 57 -12.97 -10.95 -5.39
C ASN A 57 -12.19 -9.66 -5.02
N PRO A 58 -12.87 -8.55 -4.68
CA PRO A 58 -12.22 -7.28 -4.37
C PRO A 58 -11.26 -7.39 -3.18
N VAL A 59 -11.59 -8.20 -2.16
CA VAL A 59 -10.72 -8.41 -1.00
C VAL A 59 -9.38 -9.00 -1.44
N ILE A 60 -9.39 -10.03 -2.30
CA ILE A 60 -8.17 -10.63 -2.83
C ILE A 60 -7.36 -9.58 -3.60
N LEU A 61 -8.01 -8.81 -4.47
CA LEU A 61 -7.33 -7.79 -5.29
C LEU A 61 -6.65 -6.72 -4.43
N PHE A 62 -7.32 -6.20 -3.40
CA PHE A 62 -6.75 -5.20 -2.51
C PHE A 62 -5.68 -5.80 -1.60
N LYS A 63 -5.84 -7.04 -1.10
CA LYS A 63 -4.80 -7.74 -0.35
C LYS A 63 -3.55 -7.99 -1.20
N MET A 64 -3.69 -8.30 -2.50
CA MET A 64 -2.54 -8.41 -3.41
C MET A 64 -1.76 -7.09 -3.49
N ILE A 65 -2.47 -5.98 -3.71
CA ILE A 65 -1.85 -4.63 -3.74
C ILE A 65 -1.19 -4.32 -2.39
N PHE A 66 -1.83 -4.69 -1.29
CA PHE A 66 -1.30 -4.51 0.07
C PHE A 66 0.00 -5.28 0.29
N ILE A 67 0.10 -6.55 -0.12
CA ILE A 67 1.38 -7.32 -0.12
C ILE A 67 2.44 -6.56 -0.91
N GLY A 68 2.07 -6.05 -2.10
CA GLY A 68 2.97 -5.28 -2.96
C GLY A 68 3.56 -4.06 -2.25
N TYR A 69 2.74 -3.30 -1.52
CA TYR A 69 3.21 -2.19 -0.71
C TYR A 69 4.04 -2.64 0.50
N LEU A 70 3.58 -3.66 1.23
CA LEU A 70 4.20 -4.14 2.46
C LEU A 70 5.62 -4.67 2.23
N TYR A 71 5.84 -5.40 1.14
CA TYR A 71 7.13 -5.99 0.78
C TYR A 71 7.89 -5.20 -0.29
N GLY A 72 7.39 -4.04 -0.71
CA GLY A 72 8.07 -3.16 -1.66
C GLY A 72 8.11 -3.67 -3.11
N ILE A 73 7.19 -4.54 -3.52
CA ILE A 73 7.10 -5.10 -4.87
C ILE A 73 6.45 -4.06 -5.79
N ARG A 74 7.28 -3.38 -6.60
CA ARG A 74 6.84 -2.27 -7.46
C ARG A 74 6.18 -2.69 -8.78
N SER A 75 6.21 -3.97 -9.13
CA SER A 75 5.71 -4.50 -10.40
C SER A 75 4.58 -5.49 -10.17
N GLU A 76 3.44 -5.28 -10.83
CA GLU A 76 2.29 -6.19 -10.73
C GLU A 76 2.59 -7.58 -11.30
N ARG A 77 3.40 -7.66 -12.35
CA ARG A 77 3.87 -8.93 -12.91
C ARG A 77 4.76 -9.68 -11.93
N GLN A 78 5.61 -8.93 -11.22
CA GLN A 78 6.45 -9.52 -10.19
C GLN A 78 5.60 -9.97 -9.00
N LEU A 79 4.62 -9.17 -8.59
CA LEU A 79 3.67 -9.51 -7.52
C LEU A 79 2.91 -10.80 -7.84
N GLU A 80 2.40 -10.95 -9.07
CA GLU A 80 1.75 -12.18 -9.52
C GLU A 80 2.68 -13.40 -9.38
N LYS A 81 3.91 -13.31 -9.89
CA LYS A 81 4.91 -14.39 -9.80
C LYS A 81 5.27 -14.73 -8.36
N GLU A 82 5.42 -13.73 -7.50
CA GLU A 82 5.73 -13.95 -6.10
C GLU A 82 4.59 -14.63 -5.36
N ILE A 83 3.34 -14.26 -5.64
CA ILE A 83 2.16 -14.93 -5.07
C ILE A 83 2.06 -16.38 -5.57
N GLN A 84 2.43 -16.65 -6.83
CA GLN A 84 2.47 -18.02 -7.34
C GLN A 84 3.49 -18.89 -6.58
N ALA A 85 4.65 -18.33 -6.22
CA ALA A 85 5.73 -19.07 -5.57
C ALA A 85 5.66 -19.11 -4.03
N ASN A 86 5.04 -18.11 -3.40
CA ASN A 86 5.09 -17.93 -1.95
C ASN A 86 3.80 -18.38 -1.25
N ASN A 87 3.89 -19.48 -0.49
CA ASN A 87 2.75 -20.02 0.27
C ASN A 87 2.18 -19.05 1.31
N ALA A 88 3.00 -18.19 1.92
CA ALA A 88 2.51 -17.20 2.89
C ALA A 88 1.60 -16.15 2.23
N TYR A 89 1.91 -15.77 0.99
CA TYR A 89 1.08 -14.85 0.23
C TYR A 89 -0.23 -15.50 -0.18
N ARG A 90 -0.19 -16.75 -0.66
CA ARG A 90 -1.40 -17.53 -0.97
C ARG A 90 -2.30 -17.69 0.24
N TRP A 91 -1.74 -18.06 1.39
CA TRP A 91 -2.46 -18.18 2.65
C TRP A 91 -3.14 -16.87 3.03
N PHE A 92 -2.43 -15.74 2.96
CA PHE A 92 -3.00 -14.42 3.30
C PHE A 92 -4.14 -13.99 2.35
N LEU A 93 -4.05 -14.39 1.08
CA LEU A 93 -5.09 -14.17 0.08
C LEU A 93 -6.26 -15.17 0.18
N GLY A 94 -6.14 -16.22 1.00
CA GLY A 94 -7.12 -17.30 1.07
C GLY A 94 -7.14 -18.20 -0.17
N LEU A 95 -6.02 -18.27 -0.92
CA LEU A 95 -5.88 -19.11 -2.11
C LEU A 95 -5.34 -20.49 -1.74
N GLY A 96 -5.97 -21.52 -2.29
CA GLY A 96 -5.47 -22.90 -2.33
C GLY A 96 -4.13 -23.01 -3.06
N LEU A 97 -3.40 -24.12 -2.90
CA LEU A 97 -2.16 -24.38 -3.66
C LEU A 97 -2.42 -24.55 -5.17
N THR A 98 -3.59 -25.10 -5.52
CA THR A 98 -4.02 -25.36 -6.90
C THR A 98 -4.80 -24.21 -7.52
N ASP A 99 -5.22 -23.23 -6.72
CA ASP A 99 -6.07 -22.15 -7.22
C ASP A 99 -5.31 -21.25 -8.20
N PRO A 100 -5.96 -20.70 -9.23
CA PRO A 100 -5.31 -19.73 -10.10
C PRO A 100 -5.08 -18.43 -9.35
N VAL A 101 -3.86 -17.88 -9.45
CA VAL A 101 -3.57 -16.52 -8.96
C VAL A 101 -4.16 -15.52 -9.95
N PRO A 102 -4.86 -14.46 -9.49
CA PRO A 102 -5.33 -13.40 -10.38
C PRO A 102 -4.19 -12.80 -11.21
N ASP A 103 -4.39 -12.71 -12.52
CA ASP A 103 -3.40 -12.18 -13.45
C ASP A 103 -3.16 -10.67 -13.19
N HIS A 104 -1.91 -10.23 -13.34
CA HIS A 104 -1.48 -8.84 -13.15
C HIS A 104 -2.32 -7.83 -13.96
N THR A 105 -2.82 -8.20 -15.14
CA THR A 105 -3.69 -7.32 -15.93
C THR A 105 -4.99 -7.02 -15.22
N THR A 106 -5.51 -7.93 -14.40
CA THR A 106 -6.72 -7.72 -13.61
C THR A 106 -6.52 -6.58 -12.61
N ILE A 107 -5.37 -6.51 -11.97
CA ILE A 107 -5.03 -5.43 -11.03
C ILE A 107 -4.95 -4.12 -11.80
N SER A 108 -4.19 -4.11 -12.90
CA SER A 108 -3.97 -2.92 -13.74
C SER A 108 -5.28 -2.34 -14.29
N VAL A 109 -6.13 -3.19 -14.89
CA VAL A 109 -7.42 -2.80 -15.47
C VAL A 109 -8.36 -2.25 -14.41
N ASN A 110 -8.44 -2.89 -13.22
CA ASN A 110 -9.28 -2.36 -12.16
C ASN A 110 -8.81 -0.98 -11.67
N ARG A 111 -7.50 -0.73 -11.57
CA ARG A 111 -6.97 0.60 -11.22
C ARG A 111 -7.25 1.66 -12.29
N HIS A 112 -7.03 1.32 -13.56
CA HIS A 112 -7.12 2.28 -14.66
C HIS A 112 -8.53 2.45 -15.25
N SER A 113 -9.45 1.53 -14.95
CA SER A 113 -10.83 1.58 -15.44
C SER A 113 -11.83 1.64 -14.29
N ARG A 114 -12.05 0.54 -13.57
CA ARG A 114 -13.13 0.42 -12.57
C ARG A 114 -13.05 1.48 -11.47
N PHE A 115 -11.85 1.72 -10.95
CA PHE A 115 -11.60 2.64 -9.84
C PHE A 115 -10.98 3.96 -10.30
N LYS A 116 -11.07 4.27 -11.59
CA LYS A 116 -10.49 5.49 -12.14
C LYS A 116 -11.23 6.71 -11.59
N GLY A 117 -10.46 7.65 -11.00
CA GLY A 117 -11.01 8.90 -10.48
C GLY A 117 -11.75 8.75 -9.14
N THR A 118 -11.64 7.58 -8.49
CA THR A 118 -12.24 7.34 -7.17
C THR A 118 -11.17 7.43 -6.09
N THR A 119 -11.61 7.65 -4.85
CA THR A 119 -10.77 7.71 -3.64
C THR A 119 -10.63 6.36 -2.94
N ILE A 120 -11.16 5.29 -3.54
CA ILE A 120 -11.31 3.97 -2.91
C ILE A 120 -9.99 3.39 -2.37
N PHE A 121 -8.88 3.61 -3.06
CA PHE A 121 -7.56 3.15 -2.59
C PHE A 121 -7.14 3.86 -1.30
N GLN A 122 -7.38 5.18 -1.23
CA GLN A 122 -7.08 5.98 -0.05
C GLN A 122 -8.01 5.59 1.10
N GLU A 123 -9.31 5.48 0.84
CA GLU A 123 -10.30 5.10 1.87
C GLU A 123 -10.03 3.71 2.47
N ILE A 124 -9.57 2.76 1.66
CA ILE A 124 -9.19 1.43 2.14
C ILE A 124 -7.92 1.51 2.97
N PHE A 125 -6.93 2.28 2.54
CA PHE A 125 -5.70 2.49 3.30
C PHE A 125 -5.97 3.15 4.65
N ASP A 126 -6.79 4.21 4.66
CA ASP A 126 -7.17 4.94 5.88
C ASP A 126 -7.89 4.03 6.86
N GLU A 127 -8.81 3.18 6.40
CA GLU A 127 -9.50 2.21 7.26
C GLU A 127 -8.52 1.19 7.87
N ILE A 128 -7.54 0.69 7.11
CA ILE A 128 -6.50 -0.21 7.62
C ILE A 128 -5.69 0.48 8.72
N VAL A 129 -5.30 1.75 8.49
CA VAL A 129 -4.58 2.55 9.48
C VAL A 129 -5.44 2.80 10.72
N GLU A 130 -6.73 3.09 10.54
CA GLU A 130 -7.66 3.32 11.64
C GLU A 130 -7.84 2.05 12.49
N GLN A 131 -7.96 0.87 11.87
CA GLN A 131 -7.95 -0.40 12.60
C GLN A 131 -6.65 -0.60 13.38
N ALA A 132 -5.50 -0.32 12.78
CA ALA A 132 -4.21 -0.38 13.48
C ALA A 132 -4.12 0.60 14.67
N MET A 133 -4.71 1.80 14.53
CA MET A 133 -4.83 2.78 15.62
C MET A 133 -5.75 2.26 16.73
N ARG A 134 -6.90 1.65 16.41
CA ARG A 134 -7.81 1.03 17.40
C ARG A 134 -7.12 -0.07 18.19
N HIS A 135 -6.21 -0.82 17.55
CA HIS A 135 -5.34 -1.80 18.20
C HIS A 135 -4.12 -1.21 18.93
N ARG A 136 -4.03 0.13 19.05
CA ARG A 136 -2.93 0.86 19.70
C ARG A 136 -1.55 0.57 19.09
N MET A 137 -1.49 0.15 17.83
CA MET A 137 -0.24 -0.07 17.11
C MET A 137 0.39 1.24 16.64
N VAL A 138 -0.44 2.25 16.36
CA VAL A 138 0.00 3.57 15.93
C VAL A 138 -0.27 4.57 17.05
N GLY A 139 0.79 4.99 17.73
CA GLY A 139 0.68 5.94 18.85
C GLY A 139 0.70 7.42 18.45
N GLY A 140 1.08 7.75 17.21
CA GLY A 140 1.21 9.13 16.71
C GLY A 140 2.28 9.99 17.41
N ARG A 141 3.07 9.39 18.32
CA ARG A 141 4.02 10.12 19.19
C ARG A 141 5.37 10.43 18.54
N VAL A 142 5.75 9.69 17.50
CA VAL A 142 7.05 9.82 16.85
C VAL A 142 6.87 9.82 15.34
N LEU A 143 7.14 10.96 14.72
CA LEU A 143 7.17 11.13 13.26
C LEU A 143 8.61 10.94 12.79
N PHE A 144 8.87 9.85 12.07
CA PHE A 144 10.13 9.68 11.35
C PHE A 144 9.95 10.22 9.93
N SER A 145 10.55 11.37 9.64
CA SER A 145 10.63 11.92 8.29
C SER A 145 12.01 11.61 7.72
N ASP A 146 12.10 10.67 6.78
CA ASP A 146 13.32 10.43 6.02
C ASP A 146 13.28 11.21 4.70
N SER A 147 14.19 12.17 4.57
CA SER A 147 14.28 13.06 3.41
C SER A 147 15.23 12.45 2.39
N THR A 148 14.70 11.80 1.35
CA THR A 148 15.55 11.37 0.22
C THR A 148 15.68 12.51 -0.79
N HIS A 149 16.89 13.01 -1.00
CA HIS A 149 17.18 13.96 -2.07
C HIS A 149 17.09 13.27 -3.44
N LEU A 150 15.89 13.25 -4.01
CA LEU A 150 15.67 12.80 -5.38
C LEU A 150 16.08 13.91 -6.35
N LYS A 151 17.14 13.65 -7.12
CA LYS A 151 17.54 14.54 -8.21
C LYS A 151 16.41 14.55 -9.24
N ALA A 152 15.76 15.69 -9.41
CA ALA A 152 14.67 15.84 -10.37
C ALA A 152 15.13 15.35 -11.75
N ASN A 153 14.33 14.49 -12.40
CA ASN A 153 14.47 14.16 -13.82
C ASN A 153 13.98 15.33 -14.68
N ALA A 154 14.49 16.52 -14.38
CA ALA A 154 14.18 17.76 -15.06
C ALA A 154 15.36 18.10 -15.97
N ASN A 155 15.08 18.19 -17.27
CA ASN A 155 16.07 18.69 -18.21
C ASN A 155 16.30 20.18 -17.92
N LYS A 156 17.46 20.52 -17.35
CA LYS A 156 17.84 21.90 -17.03
C LYS A 156 17.79 22.86 -18.24
N LYS A 157 17.72 22.33 -19.47
CA LYS A 157 17.62 23.09 -20.71
C LYS A 157 16.19 23.37 -21.17
N LYS A 158 15.16 22.76 -20.55
CA LYS A 158 13.76 22.94 -20.94
C LYS A 158 12.98 23.52 -19.76
N TRP A 159 12.60 24.78 -19.89
CA TRP A 159 11.87 25.53 -18.87
C TRP A 159 10.80 26.35 -19.57
N GLU A 160 9.62 26.39 -18.97
CA GLU A 160 8.50 27.22 -19.41
C GLU A 160 8.31 28.30 -18.35
N LYS A 161 8.43 29.57 -18.75
CA LYS A 161 8.23 30.69 -17.83
C LYS A 161 6.74 30.84 -17.57
N GLN A 162 6.27 30.32 -16.44
CA GLN A 162 4.96 30.69 -15.92
C GLN A 162 5.09 31.97 -15.09
N MET A 163 4.29 32.97 -15.41
CA MET A 163 4.03 34.07 -14.49
C MET A 163 3.20 33.52 -13.34
N VAL A 164 3.86 33.24 -12.23
CA VAL A 164 3.19 32.93 -10.97
C VAL A 164 2.81 34.28 -10.35
N PHE A 165 1.52 34.53 -10.15
CA PHE A 165 1.09 35.66 -9.33
C PHE A 165 1.60 35.42 -7.90
N PRO A 166 2.25 36.39 -7.26
CA PRO A 166 2.76 36.22 -5.90
C PRO A 166 1.59 35.97 -4.93
N SER A 167 1.47 34.74 -4.48
CA SER A 167 0.70 34.33 -3.30
C SER A 167 1.72 33.65 -2.39
N THR A 168 2.48 34.41 -1.60
CA THR A 168 2.20 34.60 -0.16
C THR A 168 3.07 35.76 0.38
N GLN A 169 2.83 37.00 -0.05
CA GLN A 169 3.51 38.17 0.54
C GLN A 169 3.04 38.43 1.99
N ALA A 170 1.79 38.09 2.32
CA ALA A 170 1.23 38.31 3.65
C ALA A 170 2.00 37.59 4.78
N TYR A 171 2.50 36.35 4.54
CA TYR A 171 3.21 35.59 5.57
C TYR A 171 4.62 36.15 5.87
N LEU A 172 5.32 36.63 4.84
CA LEU A 172 6.65 37.23 5.00
C LEU A 172 6.60 38.64 5.59
N GLU A 173 5.56 39.43 5.27
CA GLU A 173 5.32 40.74 5.89
C GLU A 173 4.97 40.61 7.38
N GLN A 174 4.16 39.61 7.74
CA GLN A 174 3.78 39.33 9.13
C GLN A 174 4.96 38.82 9.96
N LEU A 175 5.90 38.09 9.34
CA LEU A 175 7.15 37.68 9.99
C LEU A 175 8.10 38.87 10.19
N GLY A 176 8.19 39.76 9.19
CA GLY A 176 9.00 40.97 9.25
C GLY A 176 8.54 41.97 10.31
N SER A 177 7.23 42.16 10.46
CA SER A 177 6.68 43.03 11.50
C SER A 177 6.96 42.50 12.90
N ALA A 178 6.81 41.20 13.13
CA ALA A 178 7.09 40.56 14.42
C ALA A 178 8.58 40.65 14.81
N ILE A 179 9.49 40.45 13.85
CA ILE A 179 10.95 40.58 14.09
C ILE A 179 11.35 42.01 14.42
N ASN A 180 10.74 43.01 13.77
CA ASN A 180 11.02 44.41 14.05
C ASN A 180 10.48 44.83 15.42
N GLN A 181 9.32 44.32 15.83
CA GLN A 181 8.75 44.58 17.15
C GLN A 181 9.65 44.04 18.27
N ASP A 182 10.19 42.83 18.10
CA ASP A 182 11.14 42.21 19.03
C ASP A 182 12.49 42.95 19.07
N ARG A 183 12.95 43.51 17.94
CA ARG A 183 14.16 44.34 17.88
C ARG A 183 13.99 45.66 18.63
N GLU A 184 12.83 46.29 18.53
CA GLU A 184 12.50 47.52 19.27
C GLU A 184 12.44 47.27 20.78
N GLU A 185 11.82 46.17 21.22
CA GLU A 185 11.77 45.76 22.64
C GLU A 185 13.16 45.49 23.22
N HIS A 186 14.10 45.01 22.39
CA HIS A 186 15.48 44.74 22.78
C HIS A 186 16.47 45.86 22.43
N GLY A 187 16.00 47.05 22.04
CA GLY A 187 16.83 48.24 21.78
C GLY A 187 17.80 48.09 20.60
N LYS A 188 17.54 47.15 19.69
CA LYS A 188 18.31 46.92 18.47
C LYS A 188 17.66 47.70 17.32
N LYS A 189 18.48 48.33 16.48
CA LYS A 189 17.96 49.02 15.29
C LYS A 189 17.33 48.02 14.31
N PRO A 190 16.26 48.44 13.58
CA PRO A 190 15.54 47.60 12.64
C PRO A 190 16.46 47.03 11.56
#